data_AF-A0A8K9V0Q9-F1
#
_entry.id   AF-A0A8K9V0Q9-F1
#
_cell.length_a   1.000
_cell.length_b   1.000
_cell.length_c   1.000
_cell.angle_alpha   90.00
_cell.angle_beta   90.00
_cell.angle_gamma   90.00
#
_symmetry.space_group_name_H-M   'P 1'
#
loop_
_entity.id
_entity.type
_entity.pdbx_description
1 polymer ?
#
loop_
_entity_poly.entity_id
_entity_poly.type
_entity_poly.pdbx_seq_one_letter_code
_entity_poly.pdbx_strand_id
1 'polypeptide(L)'
;MDMFISSPPLLFSLLSLRQCTMASLSLSLGLLVLCTLALVHCDLYDGHVRVWGLSASNLKGDLLSQPDPYVKVWYGPAFGGMSSILKNQANPTWPDEFNFLDMIHNSVLKLEVWDDIVGLDLHMGTCKIPISPGTHSEICQLKRGTIFYTYSYGYVYSY
;
A
#
# COMPACT_ATOMS: atom_id res chain seq x y z
N MET A 1 -42.84 -69.85 -5.86
CA MET A 1 -43.30 -68.49 -5.49
C MET A 1 -42.17 -67.55 -5.86
N ASP A 2 -42.27 -67.00 -7.06
CA ASP A 2 -41.18 -66.28 -7.73
C ASP A 2 -41.01 -64.85 -7.21
N MET A 3 -39.74 -64.47 -7.04
CA MET A 3 -39.29 -63.12 -6.74
C MET A 3 -39.66 -62.15 -7.86
N PHE A 4 -40.54 -61.19 -7.58
CA PHE A 4 -40.67 -59.99 -8.39
C PHE A 4 -39.69 -58.92 -7.86
N ILE A 5 -38.50 -58.85 -8.45
CA ILE A 5 -37.63 -57.68 -8.33
C ILE A 5 -38.10 -56.69 -9.41
N SER A 6 -38.84 -55.66 -9.02
CA SER A 6 -39.23 -54.58 -9.93
C SER A 6 -38.01 -53.70 -10.21
N SER A 7 -37.40 -53.85 -11.38
CA SER A 7 -36.40 -52.89 -11.88
C SER A 7 -37.06 -51.53 -12.10
N PRO A 8 -36.52 -50.42 -11.55
CA PRO A 8 -37.08 -49.09 -11.79
C PRO A 8 -36.96 -48.70 -13.28
N PRO A 9 -37.88 -47.89 -13.84
CA PRO A 9 -37.82 -47.54 -15.26
C PRO A 9 -36.58 -46.70 -15.55
N LEU A 10 -35.79 -47.12 -16.55
CA LEU A 10 -34.54 -46.46 -16.98
C LEU A 10 -34.68 -44.93 -17.21
N LEU A 11 -35.87 -44.46 -17.54
CA LEU A 11 -36.20 -43.05 -17.74
C LEU A 11 -36.11 -42.22 -16.43
N PHE A 12 -36.52 -42.78 -15.29
CA PHE A 12 -36.42 -42.10 -13.98
C PHE A 12 -34.96 -41.91 -13.55
N SER A 13 -34.12 -42.92 -13.77
CA SER A 13 -32.68 -42.84 -13.51
C SER A 13 -31.98 -41.81 -14.41
N LEU A 14 -32.37 -41.68 -15.68
CA LEU A 14 -31.81 -40.67 -16.59
C LEU A 14 -32.23 -39.23 -16.23
N LEU A 15 -33.47 -39.02 -15.79
CA LEU A 15 -33.97 -37.74 -15.29
C LEU A 15 -33.24 -37.33 -14.01
N SER A 16 -33.05 -38.27 -13.07
CA SER A 16 -32.28 -38.05 -11.84
C SER A 16 -30.81 -37.73 -12.13
N LEU A 17 -30.13 -38.49 -13.01
CA LEU A 17 -28.77 -38.16 -13.44
C LEU A 17 -28.69 -36.78 -14.10
N ARG A 18 -29.62 -36.43 -14.99
CA ARG A 18 -29.66 -35.10 -15.64
C ARG A 18 -29.83 -33.97 -14.63
N GLN A 19 -30.70 -34.15 -13.64
CA GLN A 19 -30.89 -33.18 -12.55
C GLN A 19 -29.62 -33.04 -11.70
N CYS A 20 -28.95 -34.15 -11.35
CA CYS A 20 -27.67 -34.12 -10.66
C CYS A 20 -26.55 -33.47 -11.48
N THR A 21 -26.47 -33.73 -12.80
CA THR A 21 -25.48 -33.10 -13.68
C THR A 21 -25.73 -31.61 -13.87
N MET A 22 -27.00 -31.18 -13.95
CA MET A 22 -27.35 -29.76 -14.05
C MET A 22 -27.08 -29.04 -12.72
N ALA A 23 -27.37 -29.69 -11.58
CA ALA A 23 -27.04 -29.16 -10.26
C ALA A 23 -25.52 -29.10 -10.04
N SER A 24 -24.75 -30.09 -10.50
CA SER A 24 -23.29 -30.06 -10.39
C SER A 24 -22.67 -28.99 -11.29
N LEU A 25 -23.20 -28.82 -12.51
CA LEU A 25 -22.75 -27.78 -13.43
C LEU A 25 -23.12 -26.39 -12.89
N SER A 26 -24.33 -26.20 -12.37
CA SER A 26 -24.74 -24.91 -11.78
C SER A 26 -23.94 -24.57 -10.52
N LEU A 27 -23.63 -25.55 -9.68
CA LEU A 27 -22.75 -25.37 -8.52
C LEU A 27 -21.32 -25.02 -8.96
N SER A 28 -20.78 -25.70 -9.97
CA SER A 28 -19.44 -25.42 -10.50
C SER A 28 -19.35 -24.04 -11.15
N LEU A 29 -20.35 -23.61 -11.91
CA LEU A 29 -20.41 -22.25 -12.45
C LEU A 29 -20.55 -21.23 -11.33
N GLY A 30 -21.38 -21.50 -10.31
CA GLY A 30 -21.53 -20.63 -9.15
C GLY A 30 -20.22 -20.45 -8.39
N LEU A 31 -19.46 -21.53 -8.16
CA LEU A 31 -18.13 -21.50 -7.55
C LEU A 31 -17.12 -20.74 -8.41
N LEU A 32 -17.14 -20.94 -9.73
CA LEU A 32 -16.27 -20.20 -10.65
C LEU A 32 -16.59 -18.70 -10.62
N VAL A 33 -17.86 -18.32 -10.62
CA VAL A 33 -18.30 -16.92 -10.53
C VAL A 33 -17.92 -16.30 -9.18
N LEU A 34 -18.11 -17.01 -8.08
CA LEU A 34 -17.67 -16.53 -6.77
C LEU A 34 -16.15 -16.38 -6.69
N CYS A 35 -15.40 -17.32 -7.28
CA CYS A 35 -13.95 -17.26 -7.33
C CYS A 35 -13.45 -16.08 -8.19
N THR A 36 -14.03 -15.86 -9.37
CA THR A 36 -13.65 -14.71 -10.20
C THR A 36 -14.04 -13.39 -9.55
N LEU A 37 -15.21 -13.31 -8.90
CA LEU A 37 -15.61 -12.14 -8.12
C LEU A 37 -14.65 -11.89 -6.94
N ALA A 38 -14.22 -12.94 -6.23
CA ALA A 38 -13.26 -12.81 -5.13
C ALA A 38 -11.87 -12.37 -5.60
N LEU A 39 -11.39 -12.90 -6.73
CA LEU A 39 -10.13 -12.49 -7.35
C LEU A 39 -10.20 -11.03 -7.83
N VAL A 40 -11.28 -10.64 -8.51
CA VAL A 40 -11.52 -9.25 -8.90
C VAL A 40 -11.59 -8.33 -7.67
N HIS A 41 -12.18 -8.78 -6.56
CA HIS A 41 -12.21 -8.00 -5.32
C HIS A 41 -10.83 -7.90 -4.64
N CYS A 42 -9.96 -8.90 -4.80
CA CYS A 42 -8.58 -8.84 -4.32
C CYS A 42 -7.72 -7.90 -5.17
N ASP A 43 -7.95 -7.88 -6.49
CA ASP A 43 -7.24 -6.99 -7.42
C ASP A 43 -7.72 -5.53 -7.32
N LEU A 44 -8.98 -5.30 -6.89
CA LEU A 44 -9.53 -3.96 -6.65
C LEU A 44 -9.21 -3.40 -5.25
N TYR A 45 -8.51 -4.17 -4.40
CA TYR A 45 -8.08 -3.72 -3.08
C TYR A 45 -6.81 -2.87 -3.16
N ASP A 46 -6.84 -1.86 -4.02
CA ASP A 46 -5.72 -0.97 -4.28
C ASP A 46 -5.76 0.15 -3.24
N GLY A 47 -5.15 -0.09 -2.09
CA GLY A 47 -4.92 0.98 -1.13
C GLY A 47 -3.66 1.74 -1.50
N HIS A 48 -3.72 3.05 -1.33
CA HIS A 48 -2.58 3.90 -1.63
C HIS A 48 -2.01 4.45 -0.33
N VAL A 49 -0.68 4.65 -0.32
CA VAL A 49 -0.01 5.43 0.71
C VAL A 49 0.28 6.80 0.13
N ARG A 50 -0.23 7.84 0.77
CA ARG A 50 0.10 9.23 0.43
C ARG A 50 0.88 9.85 1.56
N VAL A 51 1.92 10.62 1.24
CA VAL A 51 2.75 11.36 2.20
C VAL A 51 2.81 12.82 1.76
N TRP A 52 2.50 13.74 2.68
CA TRP A 52 2.43 15.18 2.40
C TRP A 52 2.71 16.01 3.66
N GLY A 53 2.68 17.34 3.51
CA GLY A 53 2.85 18.27 4.64
C GLY A 53 4.24 18.16 5.27
N LEU A 54 5.25 17.89 4.44
CA LEU A 54 6.63 17.72 4.86
C LEU A 54 7.19 19.06 5.34
N SER A 55 7.71 19.09 6.55
CA SER A 55 8.49 20.21 7.07
C SER A 55 9.56 19.72 8.04
N ALA A 56 10.57 20.54 8.29
CA ALA A 56 11.58 20.23 9.28
C ALA A 56 11.93 21.47 10.11
N SER A 57 12.47 21.24 11.30
CA SER A 57 12.95 22.30 12.17
C SER A 57 14.35 22.01 12.69
N ASN A 58 15.10 23.09 12.90
CA ASN A 58 16.44 23.09 13.47
C ASN A 58 17.38 22.10 12.76
N LEU A 59 17.31 22.03 11.42
CA LEU A 59 18.23 21.23 10.63
C LEU A 59 19.65 21.79 10.76
N LYS A 60 20.60 20.92 11.12
CA LYS A 60 22.01 21.29 11.30
C LYS A 60 22.86 20.69 10.19
N GLY A 61 23.35 21.52 9.28
CA GLY A 61 24.41 21.11 8.34
C GLY A 61 25.75 20.89 9.06
N ASP A 62 26.73 20.32 8.36
CA ASP A 62 28.11 20.22 8.87
C ASP A 62 28.97 21.46 8.55
N LEU A 63 28.46 22.37 7.72
CA LEU A 63 29.15 23.59 7.30
C LEU A 63 28.65 24.82 8.07
N LEU A 64 29.42 25.90 8.04
CA LEU A 64 29.07 27.20 8.65
C LEU A 64 27.85 27.89 7.97
N SER A 65 27.34 27.32 6.88
CA SER A 65 26.17 27.83 6.15
C SER A 65 24.88 27.13 6.60
N GLN A 66 23.74 27.71 6.23
CA GLN A 66 22.47 27.01 6.33
C GLN A 66 22.48 25.78 5.40
N PRO A 67 21.76 24.70 5.75
CA PRO A 67 21.70 23.53 4.91
C PRO A 67 20.84 23.79 3.67
N ASP A 68 21.03 22.96 2.65
CA ASP A 68 20.24 22.87 1.43
C ASP A 68 19.39 21.59 1.46
N PRO A 69 18.33 21.49 2.28
CA PRO A 69 17.76 20.20 2.61
C PRO A 69 16.78 19.67 1.55
N TYR A 70 16.72 18.34 1.47
CA TYR A 70 15.72 17.59 0.70
C TYR A 70 15.41 16.24 1.36
N VAL A 71 14.28 15.63 0.98
CA VAL A 71 13.78 14.38 1.58
C VAL A 71 13.68 13.29 0.51
N LYS A 72 14.12 12.08 0.84
CA LYS A 72 13.87 10.85 0.07
C LYS A 72 12.82 10.01 0.80
N VAL A 73 11.76 9.60 0.09
CA VAL A 73 10.66 8.84 0.68
C VAL A 73 10.63 7.43 0.12
N TRP A 74 10.45 6.45 1.01
CA TRP A 74 10.41 5.03 0.68
C TRP A 74 9.27 4.35 1.41
N TYR A 75 8.64 3.38 0.76
CA TYR A 75 7.64 2.52 1.35
C TYR A 75 8.05 1.05 1.16
N GLY A 76 8.49 0.42 2.24
CA GLY A 76 9.16 -0.88 2.16
C GLY A 76 10.39 -0.81 1.24
N PRO A 77 10.50 -1.68 0.22
CA PRO A 77 11.58 -1.61 -0.77
C PRO A 77 11.34 -0.56 -1.87
N ALA A 78 10.13 -0.01 -2.00
CA ALA A 78 9.77 0.89 -3.09
C ALA A 78 10.30 2.31 -2.84
N PHE A 79 10.96 2.90 -3.83
CA PHE A 79 11.37 4.30 -3.82
C PHE A 79 10.23 5.20 -4.33
N GLY A 80 9.79 6.15 -3.52
CA GLY A 80 8.69 7.07 -3.88
C GLY A 80 9.17 8.34 -4.58
N GLY A 81 10.47 8.63 -4.53
CA GLY A 81 11.06 9.84 -5.09
C GLY A 81 11.75 10.71 -4.05
N MET A 82 12.16 11.89 -4.49
CA MET A 82 12.77 12.92 -3.64
C MET A 82 12.06 14.26 -3.80
N SER A 83 12.09 15.08 -2.75
CA SER A 83 11.54 16.44 -2.78
C SER A 83 12.43 17.39 -3.58
N SER A 84 11.92 18.60 -3.78
CA SER A 84 12.76 19.73 -4.20
C SER A 84 13.85 20.02 -3.17
N ILE A 85 15.03 20.44 -3.63
CA ILE A 85 16.11 20.95 -2.80
C ILE A 85 15.83 22.42 -2.49
N LEU A 86 15.77 22.78 -1.21
CA LEU A 86 15.53 24.16 -0.77
C LEU A 86 16.85 24.78 -0.31
N LYS A 87 17.24 25.91 -0.89
CA LYS A 87 18.56 26.50 -0.62
C LYS A 87 18.59 27.34 0.67
N ASN A 88 19.60 27.13 1.51
CA ASN A 88 19.86 27.84 2.76
C ASN A 88 18.65 27.89 3.70
N GLN A 89 18.06 26.74 4.01
CA GLN A 89 16.89 26.65 4.90
C GLN A 89 17.08 25.64 6.03
N ALA A 90 17.29 26.12 7.26
CA ALA A 90 17.31 25.24 8.44
C ALA A 90 15.91 24.79 8.92
N ASN A 91 14.85 25.47 8.47
CA ASN A 91 13.45 25.18 8.81
C ASN A 91 12.58 25.08 7.53
N PRO A 92 12.84 24.10 6.66
CA PRO A 92 12.17 23.96 5.37
C PRO A 92 10.71 23.52 5.50
N THR A 93 9.91 23.86 4.49
CA THR A 93 8.60 23.26 4.22
C THR A 93 8.55 22.90 2.74
N TRP A 94 8.31 21.63 2.43
CA TRP A 94 8.27 21.14 1.05
C TRP A 94 6.83 21.03 0.56
N PRO A 95 6.51 21.54 -0.64
CA PRO A 95 5.19 21.37 -1.25
C PRO A 95 4.99 19.98 -1.86
N ASP A 96 6.06 19.20 -2.01
CA ASP A 96 6.06 17.89 -2.65
C ASP A 96 5.18 16.88 -1.90
N GLU A 97 4.53 16.00 -2.65
CA GLU A 97 3.74 14.88 -2.13
C GLU A 97 4.18 13.58 -2.80
N PHE A 98 4.11 12.49 -2.06
CA PHE A 98 4.54 11.17 -2.54
C PHE A 98 3.38 10.19 -2.44
N ASN A 99 3.13 9.49 -3.54
CA ASN A 99 2.04 8.52 -3.65
C ASN A 99 2.62 7.16 -4.02
N PHE A 100 2.24 6.12 -3.26
CA PHE A 100 2.53 4.73 -3.55
C PHE A 100 1.19 4.05 -3.84
N LEU A 101 1.07 3.44 -5.02
CA LEU A 101 -0.17 2.78 -5.45
C LEU A 101 -0.27 1.36 -4.88
N ASP A 102 0.86 0.66 -4.75
CA ASP A 102 0.85 -0.72 -4.26
C ASP A 102 0.91 -0.77 -2.72
N MET A 103 -0.05 -1.47 -2.10
CA MET A 103 0.02 -1.79 -0.67
C MET A 103 0.96 -2.95 -0.39
N ILE A 104 1.99 -2.70 0.41
CA ILE A 104 2.77 -3.76 1.04
C ILE A 104 2.32 -3.87 2.50
N HIS A 105 1.52 -4.89 2.84
CA HIS A 105 1.02 -5.07 4.20
C HIS A 105 2.14 -5.08 5.24
N ASN A 106 1.90 -4.42 6.38
CA ASN A 106 2.86 -4.30 7.50
C ASN A 106 4.22 -3.71 7.10
N SER A 107 4.25 -2.91 6.04
CA SER A 107 5.47 -2.28 5.56
C SER A 107 5.80 -1.03 6.37
N VAL A 108 7.00 -0.51 6.12
CA VAL A 108 7.60 0.61 6.84
C VAL A 108 7.66 1.80 5.90
N LEU A 109 7.14 2.94 6.34
CA LEU A 109 7.38 4.22 5.72
C LEU A 109 8.72 4.77 6.24
N LYS A 110 9.63 5.07 5.33
CA LYS A 110 10.97 5.56 5.62
C LYS A 110 11.21 6.90 4.93
N LEU A 111 11.51 7.93 5.72
CA LEU A 111 11.92 9.25 5.24
C LEU A 111 13.38 9.47 5.60
N GLU A 112 14.20 9.81 4.62
CA GLU A 112 15.60 10.19 4.82
C GLU A 112 15.76 11.68 4.48
N VAL A 113 16.32 12.44 5.41
CA VAL A 113 16.62 13.87 5.20
C VAL A 113 18.09 14.02 4.86
N TRP A 114 18.36 14.79 3.82
CA TRP A 114 19.67 15.01 3.24
C TRP A 114 19.93 16.51 3.08
N ASP A 115 21.20 16.88 3.07
CA ASP A 115 21.70 18.23 2.81
C ASP A 115 22.54 18.18 1.53
N ASP A 116 22.12 18.94 0.51
CA ASP A 116 22.78 19.03 -0.79
C ASP A 116 24.07 19.85 -0.67
N ILE A 117 25.19 19.17 -0.49
CA ILE A 117 26.52 19.77 -0.48
C ILE A 117 27.22 19.33 -1.76
N VAL A 118 27.77 20.30 -2.50
CA VAL A 118 28.44 20.07 -3.79
C VAL A 118 29.43 18.91 -3.69
N GLY A 119 29.08 17.80 -4.35
CA GLY A 119 29.90 16.59 -4.46
C GLY A 119 29.81 15.60 -3.29
N LEU A 120 29.08 15.91 -2.21
CA LEU A 120 28.90 15.01 -1.07
C LEU A 120 27.61 15.30 -0.28
N ASP A 121 26.49 14.73 -0.71
CA ASP A 121 25.23 14.82 0.05
C ASP A 121 25.39 14.28 1.47
N LEU A 122 24.99 15.09 2.43
CA LEU A 122 25.14 14.77 3.84
C LEU A 122 23.83 14.25 4.42
N HIS A 123 23.84 13.01 4.90
CA HIS A 123 22.67 12.41 5.54
C HIS A 123 22.42 13.02 6.93
N MET A 124 21.28 13.69 7.10
CA MET A 124 20.89 14.39 8.33
C MET A 124 20.10 13.50 9.30
N GLY A 125 19.43 12.46 8.79
CA GLY A 125 18.76 11.47 9.61
C GLY A 125 17.69 10.69 8.86
N THR A 126 17.23 9.61 9.49
CA THR A 126 16.18 8.74 8.95
C THR A 126 15.06 8.61 9.96
N CYS A 127 13.81 8.78 9.52
CA CYS A 127 12.63 8.32 10.24
C CYS A 127 12.12 7.02 9.61
N LYS A 128 11.77 6.04 10.44
CA LYS A 128 11.16 4.77 10.03
C LYS A 128 9.98 4.47 10.95
N ILE A 129 8.79 4.33 10.37
CA ILE A 129 7.60 3.95 11.12
C ILE A 129 6.86 2.80 10.43
N PRO A 130 6.30 1.84 11.18
CA PRO A 130 5.25 0.98 10.64
C PRO A 130 4.01 1.85 10.39
N ILE A 131 3.38 1.68 9.23
CA ILE A 131 2.15 2.42 8.93
C ILE A 131 0.92 1.66 9.40
N SER A 132 -0.13 2.40 9.74
CA SER A 132 -1.44 1.84 10.13
C SER A 132 -2.58 2.54 9.38
N PRO A 133 -3.73 1.88 9.16
CA PRO A 133 -4.81 2.47 8.37
C PRO A 133 -5.29 3.81 8.94
N GLY A 134 -5.71 4.72 8.05
CA GLY A 134 -6.14 6.08 8.38
C GLY A 134 -5.08 7.13 8.07
N THR A 135 -5.31 8.34 8.60
CA THR A 135 -4.43 9.50 8.42
C THR A 135 -3.72 9.81 9.73
N HIS A 136 -2.40 9.97 9.67
CA HIS A 136 -1.53 10.14 10.82
C HIS A 136 -0.53 11.27 10.58
N SER A 137 -0.31 12.09 11.60
CA SER A 137 0.72 13.14 11.58
C SER A 137 1.86 12.73 12.50
N GLU A 138 3.07 12.77 11.97
CA GLU A 138 4.25 12.18 12.57
C GLU A 138 5.30 13.24 12.87
N ILE A 139 5.98 13.03 13.99
CA ILE A 139 7.08 13.88 14.44
C ILE A 139 8.27 12.97 14.73
N CYS A 140 9.32 13.07 13.92
CA CYS A 140 10.51 12.24 14.08
C CYS A 140 11.72 13.09 14.45
N GLN A 141 12.33 12.77 15.59
CA GLN A 141 13.62 13.32 15.98
C GLN A 141 14.73 12.71 15.13
N LEU A 142 15.50 13.56 14.47
CA LEU A 142 16.65 13.19 13.65
C LEU A 142 17.94 13.45 14.41
N LYS A 143 19.05 12.89 13.91
CA LYS A 143 20.38 13.20 14.46
C LYS A 143 20.66 14.71 14.41
N ARG A 144 20.16 15.40 13.38
CA ARG A 144 20.42 16.81 13.11
C ARG A 144 19.15 17.62 12.86
N GLY A 145 18.12 17.46 13.69
CA GLY A 145 16.90 18.27 13.66
C GLY A 145 15.65 17.45 13.92
N THR A 146 14.50 17.93 13.46
CA THR A 146 13.22 17.22 13.55
C THR A 146 12.50 17.30 12.21
N ILE A 147 11.89 16.21 11.75
CA ILE A 147 11.01 16.18 10.59
C ILE A 147 9.56 15.94 11.02
N PHE A 148 8.65 16.63 10.35
CA PHE A 148 7.20 16.55 10.50
C PHE A 148 6.61 16.19 9.15
N TYR A 149 5.64 15.29 9.14
CA TYR A 149 4.90 14.94 7.93
C TYR A 149 3.56 14.33 8.29
N THR A 150 2.68 14.23 7.31
CA THR A 150 1.43 13.49 7.42
C THR A 150 1.42 12.38 6.38
N TYR A 151 0.90 11.22 6.75
CA TYR A 151 0.60 10.16 5.80
C TYR A 151 -0.83 9.68 5.94
N SER A 152 -1.37 9.16 4.85
CA SER A 152 -2.58 8.33 4.89
C SER A 152 -2.28 6.97 4.28
N TYR A 153 -2.86 5.95 4.90
CA TYR A 153 -2.88 4.58 4.41
C TYR A 153 -4.33 4.10 4.40
N GLY A 154 -4.88 3.89 3.21
CA GLY A 154 -6.28 3.53 3.10
C GLY A 154 -6.68 3.09 1.71
N TYR A 155 -7.88 2.54 1.63
CA TYR A 155 -8.46 2.02 0.39
C TYR A 155 -9.04 3.15 -0.44
N VAL A 156 -8.80 3.12 -1.75
CA VAL A 156 -9.56 3.95 -2.67
C VAL A 156 -10.96 3.34 -2.78
N TYR A 157 -11.93 3.90 -2.06
CA TYR A 157 -13.32 3.66 -2.42
C TYR A 157 -13.64 4.54 -3.62
N SER A 158 -13.43 4.01 -4.83
CA SER A 158 -13.93 4.63 -6.05
C SER A 158 -15.45 4.48 -6.08
N TYR A 159 -16.17 5.59 -5.92
CA TYR A 159 -17.61 5.69 -6.18
C TYR A 159 -17.91 5.66 -7.69
#